data_AF-A0A841CDG2-F1
#
_entry.id   AF-A0A841CDG2-F1
#
_cell.length_a   1.000
_cell.length_b   1.000
_cell.length_c   1.000
_cell.angle_alpha   90.00
_cell.angle_beta   90.00
_cell.angle_gamma   90.00
#
_symmetry.space_group_name_H-M   'P 1'
#
loop_
_entity.id
_entity.type
_entity.pdbx_description
1 polymer ?
#
loop_
_entity_poly.entity_id
_entity_poly.type
_entity_poly.pdbx_seq_one_letter_code
_entity_poly.pdbx_strand_id
1 'polypeptide(L)'
;MLDWLPDGSYTSILIHPRVRDGRRRNLIADARAGQDVDPDHGFPVRVVEYEIPDRDGNGELICVVTTIADPAEATAAELAWAYHQRWEIESAFDEIKTHQRGPARILRSKSPDMVRQEIWALLLTHYAIRTLMCRAADEADVDPDRLSFTRSLRVVRRQVTDQADFSP
;
A
#
# COMPACT_ATOMS: atom_id res chain seq x y z
N MET A 1 -13.99 -16.63 -22.89
CA MET A 1 -12.77 -15.99 -23.38
C MET A 1 -12.59 -14.69 -22.60
N LEU A 2 -11.39 -14.42 -22.09
CA LEU A 2 -11.07 -13.14 -21.45
C LEU A 2 -11.02 -12.05 -22.53
N ASP A 3 -11.38 -10.84 -22.16
CA ASP A 3 -11.32 -9.68 -23.04
C ASP A 3 -10.01 -8.93 -22.77
N TRP A 4 -9.01 -9.20 -23.61
CA TRP A 4 -7.65 -8.71 -23.46
C TRP A 4 -7.50 -7.30 -24.03
N LEU A 5 -6.78 -6.46 -23.29
CA LEU A 5 -6.47 -5.09 -23.65
C LEU A 5 -5.07 -5.01 -24.31
N PRO A 6 -4.78 -3.94 -25.07
CA PRO A 6 -3.53 -3.82 -25.84
C PRO A 6 -2.24 -3.89 -25.01
N ASP A 7 -2.30 -3.59 -23.72
CA ASP A 7 -1.13 -3.60 -22.83
C ASP A 7 -0.96 -4.91 -22.03
N GLY A 8 -1.67 -5.97 -22.44
CA GLY A 8 -1.57 -7.30 -21.84
C GLY A 8 -2.36 -7.49 -20.55
N SER A 9 -3.13 -6.49 -20.12
CA SER A 9 -4.15 -6.65 -19.09
C SER A 9 -5.47 -7.17 -19.68
N TYR A 10 -6.46 -7.51 -18.85
CA TYR A 10 -7.77 -7.96 -19.33
C TYR A 10 -8.92 -7.49 -18.44
N THR A 11 -10.12 -7.39 -19.02
CA THR A 11 -11.32 -7.03 -18.26
C THR A 11 -12.00 -8.27 -17.65
N SER A 12 -12.60 -8.07 -16.47
CA SER A 12 -13.31 -9.08 -15.71
C SER A 12 -14.45 -8.44 -14.91
N ILE A 13 -15.18 -9.24 -14.13
CA ILE A 13 -16.25 -8.78 -13.26
C ILE A 13 -16.15 -9.44 -11.89
N LEU A 14 -16.17 -8.63 -10.83
CA LEU A 14 -16.35 -9.10 -9.46
C LEU A 14 -17.84 -9.21 -9.17
N ILE A 15 -18.34 -10.43 -9.02
CA ILE A 15 -19.76 -10.69 -8.79
C ILE A 15 -20.03 -10.83 -7.29
N HIS A 16 -21.04 -10.14 -6.79
CA HIS A 16 -21.42 -10.20 -5.39
C HIS A 16 -21.80 -11.66 -5.01
N PRO A 17 -21.32 -12.22 -3.87
CA PRO A 17 -21.57 -13.62 -3.49
C PRO A 17 -23.05 -14.02 -3.36
N ARG A 18 -23.94 -13.04 -3.22
CA ARG A 18 -25.40 -13.22 -3.07
C ARG A 18 -26.10 -13.52 -4.41
N VAL A 19 -25.41 -13.31 -5.53
CA VAL A 19 -25.96 -13.57 -6.87
C VAL A 19 -25.88 -15.06 -7.20
N ARG A 20 -27.04 -15.67 -7.47
CA ARG A 20 -27.19 -17.08 -7.85
C ARG A 20 -26.77 -17.36 -9.30
N ASP A 21 -26.34 -18.59 -9.56
CA ASP A 21 -25.65 -19.04 -10.79
C ASP A 21 -26.29 -18.64 -12.12
N GLY A 22 -27.62 -18.69 -12.24
CA GLY A 22 -28.32 -18.29 -13.46
C GLY A 22 -28.14 -16.80 -13.79
N ARG A 23 -28.11 -15.94 -12.76
CA ARG A 23 -27.92 -14.49 -12.92
C ARG A 23 -26.44 -14.13 -13.09
N ARG A 24 -25.52 -14.93 -12.53
CA ARG A 24 -24.06 -14.74 -12.71
C ARG A 24 -23.66 -14.78 -14.19
N ARG A 25 -24.19 -15.75 -14.95
CA ARG A 25 -23.89 -15.88 -16.39
C ARG A 25 -24.34 -14.66 -17.19
N ASN A 26 -25.52 -14.12 -16.89
CA ASN A 26 -26.03 -12.93 -17.57
C ASN A 26 -25.17 -11.71 -17.24
N LEU A 27 -24.83 -11.48 -15.97
CA LEU A 27 -23.97 -10.35 -15.59
C LEU A 27 -22.59 -10.38 -16.26
N ILE A 28 -21.99 -11.57 -16.43
CA ILE A 28 -20.73 -11.71 -17.17
C ILE A 28 -20.92 -11.36 -18.65
N ALA A 29 -22.04 -11.75 -19.25
CA ALA A 29 -22.35 -11.44 -20.64
C ALA A 29 -22.62 -9.94 -20.83
N ASP A 30 -23.39 -9.34 -19.93
CA ASP A 30 -23.73 -7.91 -19.94
C ASP A 30 -22.46 -7.06 -19.78
N ALA A 31 -21.59 -7.40 -18.81
CA ALA A 31 -20.31 -6.74 -18.62
C ALA A 31 -19.41 -6.82 -19.86
N ARG A 32 -19.33 -8.00 -20.50
CA ARG A 32 -18.57 -8.18 -21.75
C ARG A 32 -19.15 -7.40 -22.93
N ALA A 33 -20.45 -7.16 -22.93
CA ALA A 33 -21.11 -6.35 -23.94
C ALA A 33 -20.95 -4.84 -23.67
N GLY A 34 -20.20 -4.44 -22.64
CA GLY A 34 -20.04 -3.04 -22.22
C GLY A 34 -21.34 -2.45 -21.66
N GLN A 35 -22.27 -3.29 -21.23
CA GLN A 35 -23.51 -2.83 -20.61
C GLN A 35 -23.26 -2.45 -19.16
N ASP A 36 -24.06 -1.51 -18.67
CA ASP A 36 -24.01 -1.10 -17.28
C ASP A 36 -24.43 -2.27 -16.37
N VAL A 37 -23.58 -2.57 -15.40
CA VAL A 37 -23.79 -3.65 -14.45
C VAL A 37 -24.26 -3.03 -13.15
N ASP A 38 -25.44 -3.46 -12.69
CA ASP A 38 -25.96 -3.04 -11.40
C ASP A 38 -24.91 -3.30 -10.28
N PRO A 39 -24.43 -2.25 -9.58
CA PRO A 39 -23.45 -2.34 -8.51
C PRO A 39 -23.80 -3.33 -7.39
N ASP A 40 -25.10 -3.55 -7.13
CA ASP A 40 -25.54 -4.50 -6.10
C ASP A 40 -25.30 -5.97 -6.52
N HIS A 41 -25.06 -6.20 -7.81
CA HIS A 41 -24.88 -7.52 -8.40
C HIS A 41 -23.45 -7.79 -8.86
N GLY A 42 -22.71 -6.78 -9.30
CA GLY A 42 -21.29 -6.92 -9.62
C GLY A 42 -20.63 -5.64 -10.07
N PHE A 43 -19.30 -5.67 -10.14
CA PHE A 43 -18.47 -4.54 -10.52
C PHE A 43 -17.52 -4.96 -11.65
N PRO A 44 -17.53 -4.27 -12.80
CA PRO A 44 -16.52 -4.48 -13.82
C PRO A 44 -15.16 -4.05 -13.27
N VAL A 45 -14.13 -4.84 -13.58
CA VAL A 45 -12.76 -4.61 -13.12
C VAL A 45 -11.79 -4.89 -14.25
N ARG A 46 -10.58 -4.36 -14.10
CA ARG A 46 -9.44 -4.71 -14.91
C ARG A 46 -8.45 -5.51 -14.09
N VAL A 47 -7.85 -6.52 -14.71
CA VAL A 47 -6.88 -7.41 -14.10
C VAL A 47 -5.54 -7.27 -14.80
N VAL A 48 -4.50 -7.07 -14.01
CA VAL A 48 -3.10 -7.02 -14.44
C VAL A 48 -2.36 -8.17 -13.78
N GLU A 49 -1.69 -8.99 -14.58
CA GLU A 49 -0.87 -10.09 -14.10
C GLU A 49 0.60 -9.82 -14.41
N TYR A 50 1.48 -10.05 -13.43
CA TYR A 50 2.92 -9.96 -13.63
C TYR A 50 3.65 -10.96 -12.73
N GLU A 51 4.81 -11.42 -13.17
CA GLU A 51 5.64 -12.34 -12.40
C GLU A 51 6.75 -11.58 -11.68
N ILE A 52 6.91 -11.85 -10.39
CA ILE A 52 8.09 -11.43 -9.64
C ILE A 52 9.07 -12.60 -9.70
N PRO A 53 10.27 -12.44 -10.31
CA PRO A 53 11.26 -13.50 -10.30
C PRO A 53 11.74 -13.73 -8.85
N ASP A 54 11.52 -14.94 -8.35
CA ASP A 54 12.08 -15.38 -7.08
C ASP A 54 13.60 -15.64 -7.21
N ARG A 55 14.35 -15.49 -6.12
CA ARG A 55 15.76 -15.92 -6.04
C ARG A 55 15.91 -17.43 -6.18
N ASP A 56 14.87 -18.20 -5.86
CA ASP A 56 14.87 -19.67 -5.88
C ASP A 56 14.22 -20.29 -7.14
N GLY A 57 13.89 -19.47 -8.15
CA GLY A 57 13.54 -19.93 -9.50
C GLY A 57 12.07 -20.30 -9.74
N ASN A 58 11.19 -20.18 -8.74
CA ASN A 58 9.74 -20.24 -8.92
C ASN A 58 9.17 -18.82 -8.81
N GLY A 59 9.04 -18.11 -9.95
CA GLY A 59 8.44 -16.78 -9.95
C GLY A 59 7.04 -16.79 -9.32
N GLU A 60 6.72 -15.76 -8.55
CA GLU A 60 5.38 -15.57 -7.98
C GLU A 60 4.53 -14.78 -8.99
N LEU A 61 3.40 -15.36 -9.41
CA LEU A 61 2.41 -14.65 -10.23
C LEU A 61 1.57 -13.75 -9.33
N ILE A 62 1.69 -12.44 -9.54
CA ILE A 62 0.89 -11.43 -8.86
C ILE A 62 -0.27 -11.02 -9.77
N CYS A 63 -1.48 -11.03 -9.21
CA CYS A 63 -2.71 -10.61 -9.87
C CYS A 63 -3.25 -9.35 -9.18
N VAL A 64 -3.22 -8.21 -9.88
CA VAL A 64 -3.74 -6.92 -9.42
C VAL A 64 -5.11 -6.68 -10.04
N VAL A 65 -6.13 -6.53 -9.19
CA VAL A 65 -7.49 -6.18 -9.61
C VAL A 65 -7.75 -4.71 -9.31
N THR A 66 -8.17 -3.95 -10.31
CA THR A 66 -8.38 -2.50 -10.19
C THR A 66 -9.70 -2.06 -10.83
N THR A 67 -10.22 -0.94 -10.35
CA THR A 67 -11.35 -0.22 -10.96
C THR A 67 -10.90 0.79 -12.02
N ILE A 68 -9.59 1.01 -12.20
CA ILE A 68 -9.05 1.80 -13.31
C ILE A 68 -9.12 0.95 -14.59
N ALA A 69 -10.22 1.08 -15.31
CA ALA A 69 -10.55 0.20 -16.43
C ALA A 69 -9.85 0.58 -17.75
N ASP A 70 -9.50 1.86 -17.94
CA ASP A 70 -8.91 2.37 -19.17
C ASP A 70 -7.37 2.31 -19.13
N PRO A 71 -6.70 1.60 -20.06
CA PRO A 71 -5.24 1.65 -20.23
C PRO A 71 -4.66 3.05 -20.47
N ALA A 72 -5.45 4.00 -20.97
CA ALA A 72 -5.01 5.38 -21.16
C ALA A 72 -4.94 6.17 -19.84
N GLU A 73 -5.68 5.77 -18.80
CA GLU A 73 -5.62 6.38 -17.47
C GLU A 73 -4.44 5.85 -16.64
N ALA A 74 -4.19 4.53 -16.72
CA ALA A 74 -3.01 3.90 -16.15
C ALA A 74 -2.68 2.62 -16.92
N THR A 75 -1.43 2.48 -17.34
CA THR A 75 -0.95 1.27 -18.01
C THR A 75 -0.83 0.10 -17.03
N ALA A 76 -0.84 -1.13 -17.56
CA ALA A 76 -0.57 -2.34 -16.78
C ALA A 76 0.75 -2.24 -16.01
N ALA A 77 1.78 -1.66 -16.62
CA ALA A 77 3.09 -1.47 -16.00
C ALA A 77 3.05 -0.47 -14.83
N GLU A 78 2.35 0.65 -14.98
CA GLU A 78 2.18 1.63 -13.88
C GLU A 78 1.38 1.05 -12.71
N LEU A 79 0.34 0.25 -13.01
CA LEU A 79 -0.44 -0.46 -11.99
C LEU A 79 0.41 -1.50 -11.25
N ALA A 80 1.23 -2.27 -11.96
CA ALA A 80 2.17 -3.21 -11.36
C ALA A 80 3.20 -2.49 -10.49
N TRP A 81 3.76 -1.38 -10.97
CA TRP A 81 4.71 -0.55 -10.22
C TRP A 81 4.07 0.03 -8.95
N ALA A 82 2.89 0.63 -9.06
CA ALA A 82 2.17 1.19 -7.91
C ALA A 82 1.81 0.11 -6.88
N TYR A 83 1.43 -1.09 -7.34
CA TYR A 83 1.17 -2.21 -6.45
C TYR A 83 2.46 -2.72 -5.78
N HIS A 84 3.59 -2.72 -6.50
CA HIS A 84 4.90 -3.00 -5.91
C HIS A 84 5.26 -1.96 -4.84
N GLN A 85 5.06 -0.67 -5.10
CA GLN A 85 5.27 0.39 -4.10
C GLN A 85 4.39 0.22 -2.85
N ARG A 86 3.22 -0.42 -2.97
CA ARG A 86 2.39 -0.77 -1.80
C ARG A 86 3.12 -1.71 -0.83
N TRP A 87 4.03 -2.58 -1.28
CA TRP A 87 4.80 -3.44 -0.37
C TRP A 87 5.67 -2.64 0.59
N GLU A 88 6.00 -1.37 0.29
CA GLU A 88 6.66 -0.48 1.24
C GLU A 88 5.85 -0.23 2.52
N ILE A 89 4.54 -0.54 2.53
CA ILE A 89 3.76 -0.52 3.76
C ILE A 89 4.30 -1.52 4.80
N GLU A 90 4.88 -2.64 4.36
CA GLU A 90 5.51 -3.61 5.25
C GLU A 90 6.77 -3.02 5.89
N SER A 91 7.59 -2.32 5.09
CA SER A 91 8.73 -1.53 5.57
C SER A 91 8.27 -0.49 6.61
N ALA A 92 7.18 0.24 6.33
CA ALA A 92 6.61 1.21 7.26
C ALA A 92 6.11 0.56 8.57
N PHE A 93 5.51 -0.63 8.49
CA PHE A 93 5.11 -1.38 9.68
C PHE A 93 6.30 -1.84 10.51
N ASP A 94 7.37 -2.30 9.88
CA ASP A 94 8.61 -2.68 10.58
C ASP A 94 9.27 -1.45 11.25
N GLU A 95 9.33 -0.33 10.54
CA GLU A 95 9.82 0.95 11.09
C GLU A 95 9.08 1.34 12.36
N ILE A 96 7.75 1.28 12.36
CA ILE A 96 6.93 1.65 13.51
C ILE A 96 7.11 0.64 14.65
N LYS A 97 6.91 -0.65 14.36
CA LYS A 97 6.78 -1.72 15.36
C LYS A 97 8.13 -2.12 15.96
N THR A 98 9.19 -2.10 15.16
CA THR A 98 10.51 -2.62 15.50
C THR A 98 11.47 -1.49 15.82
N HIS A 99 11.65 -0.53 14.90
CA HIS A 99 12.71 0.47 15.01
C HIS A 99 12.33 1.68 15.86
N GLN A 100 11.18 2.29 15.60
CA GLN A 100 10.69 3.46 16.31
C GLN A 100 10.27 3.11 17.73
N ARG A 101 9.44 2.08 17.91
CA ARG A 101 9.08 1.61 19.24
C ARG A 101 10.29 1.07 20.01
N GLY A 102 11.21 0.39 19.31
CA GLY A 102 12.37 -0.30 19.89
C GLY A 102 12.03 -1.71 20.39
N PRO A 103 13.03 -2.61 20.45
CA PRO A 103 12.83 -3.97 20.94
C PRO A 103 12.38 -3.95 22.41
N ALA A 104 11.43 -4.83 22.76
CA ALA A 104 10.88 -5.06 24.11
C ALA A 104 9.98 -3.97 24.74
N ARG A 105 9.66 -2.85 24.06
CA ARG A 105 8.70 -1.87 24.58
C ARG A 105 7.25 -2.34 24.38
N ILE A 106 6.61 -2.80 25.44
CA ILE A 106 5.14 -2.95 25.52
C ILE A 106 4.54 -1.55 25.70
N LEU A 107 3.34 -1.31 25.15
CA LEU A 107 2.56 -0.12 25.47
C LEU A 107 2.39 -0.01 26.98
N ARG A 108 2.57 1.18 27.54
CA ARG A 108 2.76 1.36 28.99
C ARG A 108 1.43 1.35 29.73
N SER A 109 0.39 1.87 29.09
CA SER A 109 -0.91 2.01 29.70
C SER A 109 -1.66 0.69 29.81
N LYS A 110 -2.48 0.60 30.86
CA LYS A 110 -3.37 -0.52 31.14
C LYS A 110 -4.85 -0.19 30.85
N SER A 111 -5.14 1.00 30.34
CA SER A 111 -6.49 1.41 29.91
C SER A 111 -6.60 1.35 28.38
N PRO A 112 -7.67 0.76 27.81
CA PRO A 112 -7.87 0.72 26.36
C PRO A 112 -7.81 2.08 25.67
N ASP A 113 -8.36 3.13 26.29
CA ASP A 113 -8.39 4.48 25.69
C ASP A 113 -6.99 5.09 25.62
N MET A 114 -6.22 4.95 26.69
CA MET A 114 -4.83 5.42 26.75
C MET A 114 -3.90 4.58 25.85
N VAL A 115 -4.17 3.28 25.70
CA VAL A 115 -3.47 2.43 24.72
C VAL A 115 -3.68 2.94 23.30
N ARG A 116 -4.92 3.33 22.93
CA ARG A 116 -5.19 3.96 21.64
C ARG A 116 -4.42 5.26 21.47
N GLN A 117 -4.35 6.09 22.52
CA GLN A 117 -3.56 7.33 22.49
C GLN A 117 -2.07 7.05 22.26
N GLU A 118 -1.48 6.05 22.90
CA GLU A 118 -0.09 5.66 22.67
C GLU A 118 0.16 5.20 21.23
N ILE A 119 -0.77 4.44 20.65
CA ILE A 119 -0.70 4.04 19.24
C ILE A 119 -0.73 5.28 18.33
N TRP A 120 -1.65 6.22 18.59
CA TRP A 120 -1.70 7.48 17.84
C TRP A 120 -0.40 8.29 17.96
N ALA A 121 0.19 8.35 19.14
CA ALA A 121 1.48 9.01 19.34
C ALA A 121 2.60 8.36 18.50
N LEU A 122 2.63 7.02 18.42
CA LEU A 122 3.57 6.30 17.55
C LEU A 122 3.34 6.62 16.07
N LEU A 123 2.10 6.58 15.60
CA LEU A 123 1.77 6.89 14.20
C LEU A 123 2.13 8.33 13.84
N LEU A 124 1.77 9.29 14.68
CA LEU A 124 2.08 10.71 14.47
C LEU A 124 3.59 10.98 14.47
N THR A 125 4.33 10.32 15.36
CA THR A 125 5.80 10.45 15.40
C THR A 125 6.44 9.88 14.13
N HIS A 126 5.96 8.73 13.64
CA HIS A 126 6.44 8.14 12.38
C HIS A 126 6.19 9.09 11.21
N TYR A 127 4.95 9.59 11.09
CA TYR A 127 4.56 10.55 10.07
C TYR A 127 5.39 11.83 10.10
N ALA A 128 5.67 12.38 11.28
CA ALA A 128 6.50 13.57 11.44
C ALA A 128 7.94 13.33 10.96
N ILE A 129 8.53 12.17 11.31
CA ILE A 129 9.89 11.80 10.85
C ILE A 129 9.90 11.60 9.33
N ARG A 130 8.90 10.91 8.76
CA ARG A 130 8.80 10.72 7.31
C ARG A 130 8.63 12.05 6.57
N THR A 131 7.82 12.96 7.09
CA THR A 131 7.68 14.32 6.52
C THR A 131 9.01 15.08 6.54
N LEU A 132 9.78 14.97 7.63
CA LEU A 132 11.12 15.56 7.71
C LEU A 132 12.08 14.94 6.70
N MET A 133 12.03 13.62 6.53
CA MET A 133 12.83 12.91 5.53
C MET A 133 12.50 13.35 4.11
N CYS A 134 11.21 13.45 3.74
CA CYS A 134 10.80 13.95 2.42
C CYS A 134 11.38 15.35 2.15
N ARG A 135 11.22 16.28 3.10
CA ARG A 135 11.77 17.64 2.96
C ARG A 135 13.29 17.66 2.82
N ALA A 136 14.00 16.80 3.56
CA ALA A 136 15.45 16.69 3.47
C ALA A 136 15.90 16.06 2.14
N ALA A 137 15.12 15.13 1.60
CA ALA A 137 15.36 14.50 0.31
C ALA A 137 15.16 15.50 -0.83
N ASP A 138 14.07 16.28 -0.77
CA ASP A 138 13.75 17.35 -1.72
C ASP A 138 14.88 18.39 -1.77
N GLU A 139 15.37 18.85 -0.60
CA GLU A 139 16.48 19.81 -0.50
C GLU A 139 17.80 19.24 -1.08
N ALA A 140 17.98 17.93 -1.00
CA ALA A 140 19.17 17.24 -1.48
C ALA A 140 19.04 16.70 -2.92
N ASP A 141 17.90 16.93 -3.59
CA ASP A 141 17.55 16.38 -4.91
C ASP A 141 17.78 14.86 -5.01
N VAL A 142 17.31 14.14 -4.00
CA VAL A 142 17.35 12.67 -3.97
C VAL A 142 15.97 12.10 -3.71
N ASP A 143 15.76 10.87 -4.21
CA ASP A 143 14.56 10.10 -3.90
C ASP A 143 14.46 9.86 -2.37
N PRO A 144 13.33 10.22 -1.72
CA PRO A 144 13.13 10.04 -0.28
C PRO A 144 13.23 8.58 0.19
N ASP A 145 12.94 7.60 -0.67
CA ASP A 145 13.03 6.17 -0.33
C ASP A 145 14.48 5.70 -0.20
N ARG A 146 15.45 6.50 -0.67
CA ARG A 146 16.88 6.25 -0.45
C ARG A 146 17.34 6.65 0.95
N LEU A 147 16.53 7.38 1.71
CA LEU A 147 16.87 7.80 3.07
C LEU A 147 16.52 6.71 4.09
N SER A 148 17.48 6.30 4.91
CA SER A 148 17.24 5.32 5.97
C SER A 148 16.44 5.92 7.12
N PHE A 149 15.21 5.42 7.34
CA PHE A 149 14.37 5.82 8.47
C PHE A 149 15.08 5.65 9.83
N THR A 150 15.75 4.51 10.05
CA THR A 150 16.47 4.25 11.30
C THR A 150 17.58 5.27 11.55
N ARG A 151 18.27 5.73 10.50
CA ARG A 151 19.29 6.79 10.63
C ARG A 151 18.64 8.13 10.97
N SER A 152 17.55 8.49 10.29
CA SER A 152 16.78 9.71 10.53
C SER A 152 16.21 9.75 11.95
N LEU A 153 15.63 8.65 12.43
CA LEU A 153 15.13 8.50 13.80
C LEU A 153 16.24 8.74 14.84
N ARG A 154 17.46 8.22 14.61
CA ARG A 154 18.60 8.44 15.52
C ARG A 154 19.03 9.90 15.55
N VAL A 155 19.05 10.57 14.38
CA VAL A 155 19.37 12.01 14.29
C VAL A 155 18.33 12.84 15.05
N VAL A 156 17.04 12.59 14.80
CA VAL A 156 15.94 13.29 15.50
C VAL A 156 16.00 13.06 17.01
N ARG A 157 16.20 11.82 17.45
CA ARG A 157 16.33 11.51 18.89
C ARG A 157 17.49 12.25 19.54
N ARG A 158 18.65 12.30 18.87
CA ARG A 158 19.81 13.04 19.37
C ARG A 158 19.48 14.52 19.51
N GLN A 159 18.92 15.13 18.47
CA GLN A 159 18.57 16.55 18.49
C GLN A 159 17.56 16.92 19.59
N VAL A 160 16.51 16.12 19.75
CA VAL A 160 15.47 16.37 20.76
C VAL A 160 16.00 16.15 22.18
N THR A 161 16.84 15.13 22.38
CA THR A 161 17.44 14.87 23.71
C THR A 161 18.45 15.95 24.06
N ASP A 162 19.30 16.36 23.11
CA ASP A 162 20.28 17.44 23.29
C ASP A 162 19.60 18.80 23.60
N GLN A 163 18.37 19.02 23.11
CA GLN A 163 17.56 20.20 23.45
C GLN A 163 16.82 20.09 24.79
N ALA A 164 16.62 18.88 25.31
CA ALA A 164 15.93 18.63 26.58
C ALA A 164 16.88 18.67 27.79
N ASP A 165 18.20 18.59 27.57
CA ASP A 165 19.19 18.89 28.59
C ASP A 165 19.27 20.40 28.80
N PHE A 166 18.58 20.87 29.83
CA PHE A 166 18.83 22.21 30.37
C PHE A 166 20.25 22.24 30.94
N SER A 167 21.06 23.21 30.53
CA SER A 167 22.31 23.52 31.23
C SER A 167 21.99 23.82 32.71
N PRO A 168 22.78 23.32 33.67
CA PRO A 168 22.53 23.53 35.10
C PRO A 168 22.51 25.01 35.49
#